data_AF-A0A7V2Z2D8-F1
#
_entry.id   AF-A0A7V2Z2D8-F1
#
_cell.length_a   1.000
_cell.length_b   1.000
_cell.length_c   1.000
_cell.angle_alpha   90.00
_cell.angle_beta   90.00
_cell.angle_gamma   90.00
#
_symmetry.space_group_name_H-M   'P 1'
#
loop_
_entity.id
_entity.type
_entity.pdbx_description
1 polymer ?
#
loop_
_entity_poly.entity_id
_entity_poly.type
_entity_poly.pdbx_seq_one_letter_code
_entity_poly.pdbx_strand_id
1 'polypeptide(L)'
;MLKIDLHLHTLNSLCGHHTVWEVMSICRGKGLDAIAIADHGPRNKPVIRGTFFDPRRFPGEFVGLRVLKGMESNIVDLNGGTDIPGNLIP
;
A
#
# COMPACT_ATOMS: atom_id res chain seq x y z
N MET A 1 -21.49 2.35 9.60
CA MET A 1 -20.06 2.68 9.78
C MET A 1 -19.30 2.12 8.59
N LEU A 2 -18.32 2.85 8.04
CA LEU A 2 -17.56 2.39 6.87
C LEU A 2 -16.71 1.17 7.24
N LYS A 3 -16.63 0.21 6.30
CA LYS A 3 -15.95 -1.09 6.49
C LYS A 3 -14.68 -1.24 5.65
N ILE A 4 -14.28 -0.17 4.98
CA ILE A 4 -13.20 -0.18 3.99
C ILE A 4 -12.32 1.05 4.22
N ASP A 5 -11.00 0.84 4.18
CA ASP A 5 -9.99 1.90 4.18
C ASP A 5 -9.02 1.68 3.02
N LEU A 6 -8.95 2.61 2.07
CA LEU A 6 -8.20 2.45 0.82
C LEU A 6 -6.87 3.20 0.78
N HIS A 7 -6.44 3.82 1.89
CA HIS A 7 -5.20 4.60 1.91
C HIS A 7 -4.48 4.45 3.24
N LEU A 8 -3.64 3.41 3.35
CA LEU A 8 -2.84 3.13 4.54
C LEU A 8 -1.34 3.10 4.21
N HIS A 9 -0.55 3.75 5.06
CA HIS A 9 0.92 3.68 5.03
C HIS A 9 1.46 2.67 6.05
N THR A 10 2.59 2.07 5.71
CA THR A 10 3.37 1.21 6.59
C THR A 10 4.74 1.81 6.87
N LEU A 11 5.57 1.09 7.63
CA LEU A 11 6.99 1.44 7.83
C LEU A 11 7.74 1.67 6.50
N ASN A 12 7.26 1.12 5.38
CA ASN A 12 7.89 1.31 4.07
C ASN A 12 7.85 2.77 3.58
N SER A 13 6.85 3.57 4.00
CA SER A 13 6.75 5.00 3.66
C SER A 13 7.53 5.93 4.61
N LEU A 14 8.03 5.43 5.73
CA LEU A 14 8.62 6.22 6.84
C LEU A 14 7.70 7.23 7.54
N CYS A 15 6.51 7.52 7.00
CA CYS A 15 5.44 8.25 7.66
C CYS A 15 4.40 7.32 8.34
N GLY A 16 4.43 6.02 8.02
CA GLY A 16 3.64 4.99 8.69
C GLY A 16 4.44 4.35 9.84
N HIS A 17 3.76 4.03 10.94
CA HIS A 17 4.39 3.48 12.15
C HIS A 17 4.29 1.95 12.29
N HIS A 18 3.52 1.29 11.42
CA HIS A 18 3.19 -0.13 11.56
C HIS A 18 3.71 -0.95 10.37
N THR A 19 4.11 -2.18 10.61
CA THR A 19 4.34 -3.19 9.56
C THR A 19 3.03 -3.54 8.86
N VAL A 20 3.12 -4.14 7.66
CA VAL A 20 1.93 -4.68 6.94
C VAL A 20 1.14 -5.65 7.82
N TRP A 21 1.83 -6.51 8.59
CA TRP A 21 1.19 -7.48 9.48
C TRP A 21 0.41 -6.83 10.62
N GLU A 22 0.98 -5.81 11.26
CA GLU A 22 0.31 -5.05 12.32
C GLU A 22 -0.92 -4.31 11.78
N VAL A 23 -0.80 -3.67 10.61
CA VAL A 23 -1.94 -3.01 9.94
C VAL A 23 -3.07 -4.00 9.71
N MET A 24 -2.80 -5.16 9.09
CA MET A 24 -3.82 -6.18 8.82
C MET A 24 -4.47 -6.69 10.11
N SER A 25 -3.68 -6.94 11.16
CA SER A 25 -4.16 -7.41 12.46
C SER A 25 -5.08 -6.40 13.14
N ILE A 26 -4.69 -5.12 13.15
CA ILE A 26 -5.49 -4.03 13.71
C ILE A 26 -6.80 -3.86 12.92
N CYS A 27 -6.72 -3.80 11.59
CA CYS A 27 -7.88 -3.62 10.72
C CYS A 27 -8.87 -4.78 10.84
N ARG A 28 -8.37 -6.01 10.95
CA ARG A 28 -9.21 -7.18 11.21
C ARG A 28 -9.88 -7.12 12.58
N GLY A 29 -9.16 -6.70 13.62
CA GLY A 29 -9.70 -6.50 14.97
C GLY A 29 -10.76 -5.39 15.04
N LYS A 30 -10.63 -4.36 14.19
CA LYS A 30 -11.65 -3.31 14.01
C LYS A 30 -12.86 -3.77 13.17
N GLY A 31 -12.84 -4.98 12.63
CA GLY A 31 -13.92 -5.55 11.84
C GLY A 31 -14.11 -4.85 10.48
N LEU A 32 -13.00 -4.43 9.85
CA LEU A 32 -13.00 -4.01 8.44
C LEU A 32 -13.10 -5.24 7.52
N ASP A 33 -13.74 -5.04 6.37
CA ASP A 33 -13.93 -6.07 5.34
C ASP A 33 -12.82 -6.01 4.28
N ALA A 34 -12.28 -4.80 4.02
CA ALA A 34 -11.19 -4.60 3.08
C ALA A 34 -10.27 -3.44 3.47
N ILE A 35 -8.99 -3.55 3.12
CA ILE A 35 -8.03 -2.45 3.19
C ILE A 35 -7.18 -2.35 1.92
N ALA A 36 -6.57 -1.19 1.68
CA ALA A 36 -5.47 -1.06 0.72
C ALA A 36 -4.21 -0.50 1.39
N ILE A 37 -3.08 -1.16 1.16
CA ILE A 37 -1.78 -0.61 1.51
C ILE A 37 -1.32 0.27 0.35
N ALA A 38 -1.18 1.56 0.61
CA ALA A 38 -0.87 2.62 -0.35
C ALA A 38 0.38 3.39 0.07
N ASP A 39 1.46 2.66 0.33
CA ASP A 39 2.76 3.29 0.60
C ASP A 39 3.19 4.22 -0.56
N HIS A 40 4.01 5.23 -0.26
CA HIS A 40 4.47 6.22 -1.23
C HIS A 40 5.13 5.58 -2.45
N GLY A 41 5.12 6.31 -3.58
CA GLY A 41 5.92 6.00 -4.75
C GLY A 41 7.42 6.38 -4.63
N PRO A 42 8.27 5.90 -5.57
CA PRO A 42 9.74 6.02 -5.53
C PRO A 42 10.29 7.45 -5.59
N ARG A 43 9.48 8.46 -5.95
CA ARG A 43 9.90 9.86 -5.89
C ARG A 43 10.19 10.29 -4.45
N ASN A 44 9.43 9.77 -3.49
CA ASN A 44 9.61 10.01 -2.06
C ASN A 44 10.65 9.00 -1.52
N LYS A 45 11.93 9.26 -1.83
CA LYS A 45 13.11 8.58 -1.26
C LYS A 45 13.03 8.52 0.30
N PRO A 46 13.63 7.50 0.96
CA PRO A 46 14.90 6.89 0.57
C PRO A 46 14.89 5.42 0.17
N VAL A 47 14.00 4.54 0.63
CA VAL A 47 14.13 3.11 0.30
C VAL A 47 12.78 2.43 0.26
N ILE A 48 12.02 2.62 -0.82
CA ILE A 48 11.01 1.62 -1.14
C ILE A 48 11.73 0.45 -1.76
N ARG A 49 11.78 -0.67 -1.03
CA ARG A 49 12.38 -1.89 -1.55
C ARG A 49 11.47 -2.44 -2.65
N GLY A 50 12.01 -2.69 -3.84
CA GLY A 50 11.24 -3.24 -4.97
C GLY A 50 10.48 -4.54 -4.65
N THR A 51 10.93 -5.29 -3.63
CA THR A 51 10.21 -6.47 -3.10
C THR A 51 8.83 -6.14 -2.55
N PHE A 52 8.60 -4.93 -2.03
CA PHE A 52 7.28 -4.48 -1.60
C PHE A 52 6.30 -4.48 -2.77
N PHE A 53 6.76 -4.08 -3.96
CA PHE A 53 5.94 -4.06 -5.16
C PHE A 53 5.85 -5.39 -5.91
N ASP A 54 6.54 -6.46 -5.47
CA ASP A 54 6.34 -7.81 -6.03
C ASP A 54 4.93 -8.37 -5.69
N PRO A 55 3.98 -8.43 -6.64
CA PRO A 55 2.60 -8.85 -6.36
C PRO A 55 2.53 -10.29 -5.84
N ARG A 56 3.52 -11.14 -6.17
CA ARG A 56 3.58 -12.54 -5.74
C ARG A 56 3.81 -12.72 -4.23
N ARG A 57 4.23 -11.66 -3.54
CA ARG A 57 4.53 -11.68 -2.10
C ARG A 57 3.44 -11.06 -1.24
N PHE A 58 2.39 -10.52 -1.85
CA PHE A 58 1.33 -9.81 -1.13
C PHE A 58 0.18 -10.78 -0.81
N PRO A 59 -0.37 -10.78 0.42
CA PRO A 59 -1.25 -11.85 0.87
C PRO A 59 -2.61 -11.90 0.16
N GLY A 60 -3.12 -10.77 -0.33
CA GLY A 60 -4.44 -10.66 -0.98
C GLY A 60 -5.64 -10.81 -0.02
N GLU A 61 -5.50 -11.66 1.00
CA GLU A 61 -6.43 -11.84 2.10
C GLU A 61 -5.69 -12.15 3.41
N PHE A 62 -6.24 -11.69 4.53
CA PHE A 62 -5.74 -11.97 5.87
C PHE A 62 -6.91 -12.27 6.83
N VAL A 63 -7.15 -13.55 7.14
CA VAL A 63 -8.21 -13.97 8.09
C VAL A 63 -9.58 -13.37 7.74
N GLY A 64 -9.97 -13.44 6.46
CA GLY A 64 -11.21 -12.86 5.94
C GLY A 64 -11.19 -11.35 5.69
N LEU A 65 -10.08 -10.64 5.99
CA LEU A 65 -9.86 -9.26 5.56
C LEU A 65 -9.29 -9.26 4.14
N ARG A 66 -9.97 -8.62 3.19
CA ARG A 66 -9.42 -8.40 1.84
C ARG A 66 -8.29 -7.36 1.91
N VAL A 67 -7.13 -7.67 1.34
CA VAL A 67 -5.97 -6.78 1.37
C VAL A 67 -5.57 -6.44 -0.06
N LEU A 68 -5.83 -5.20 -0.46
CA LEU A 68 -5.44 -4.66 -1.75
C LEU A 68 -4.01 -4.12 -1.68
N LYS A 69 -3.30 -4.31 -2.77
CA LYS A 69 -1.97 -3.78 -2.98
C LYS A 69 -2.07 -2.53 -3.86
N GLY A 70 -1.74 -1.37 -3.31
CA GLY A 70 -1.75 -0.09 -4.00
C GLY A 70 -0.40 0.63 -3.89
N MET A 71 -0.41 1.88 -4.36
CA MET A 71 0.68 2.84 -4.24
C MET A 71 0.06 4.24 -4.19
N GLU A 72 0.47 5.07 -3.23
CA GLU A 72 0.24 6.50 -3.32
C GLU A 72 1.31 7.10 -4.25
N SER A 73 1.01 7.08 -5.56
CA SER A 73 1.91 7.59 -6.58
C SER A 73 1.97 9.12 -6.58
N ASN A 74 3.15 9.66 -6.85
CA ASN A 74 3.36 11.09 -7.00
C ASN A 74 3.12 11.50 -8.46
N ILE A 75 2.48 12.65 -8.68
CA ILE A 75 2.46 13.33 -9.98
C ILE A 75 3.83 13.97 -10.19
N VAL A 76 4.49 13.68 -11.32
CA VAL A 76 5.88 14.10 -11.59
C VAL A 76 6.03 15.18 -12.65
N ASP A 77 4.97 15.47 -13.42
CA ASP A 77 4.97 16.52 -14.44
C ASP A 77 3.57 17.10 -14.67
N LEU A 78 3.50 18.20 -15.43
CA LEU A 78 2.24 18.90 -15.77
C LEU A 78 1.37 18.13 -16.78
N ASN A 79 1.90 17.09 -17.42
CA ASN A 79 1.16 16.23 -18.34
C ASN A 79 0.49 15.05 -17.62
N GLY A 80 0.65 14.95 -16.29
CA GLY A 80 0.03 13.89 -15.47
C GLY A 80 0.87 12.62 -15.38
N GLY A 81 2.16 12.66 -15.72
CA GLY A 81 3.07 11.54 -15.46
C GLY A 81 3.11 11.19 -13.98
N THR A 82 3.32 9.91 -13.66
CA THR A 82 3.48 9.42 -12.28
C THR A 82 4.83 8.74 -12.06
N ASP A 83 5.20 8.55 -10.79
CA ASP A 83 6.40 7.80 -10.40
C ASP A 83 6.18 6.28 -10.35
N ILE A 84 5.09 5.76 -10.93
CA ILE A 84 4.82 4.32 -11.00
C ILE A 84 5.86 3.68 -11.94
N PRO A 85 6.63 2.68 -11.47
CA PRO A 85 7.53 1.92 -12.34
C PRO A 85 6.76 1.27 -13.51
N GLY A 86 7.23 1.48 -14.74
CA GLY A 86 6.53 1.01 -15.94
C GLY A 86 6.30 -0.51 -16.00
N ASN A 87 7.12 -1.32 -15.33
CA ASN A 87 6.94 -2.77 -15.24
C ASN A 87 5.81 -3.20 -14.28
N LEU A 88 5.17 -2.26 -13.58
CA LEU A 88 4.01 -2.48 -12.72
C LEU A 88 2.70 -1.97 -13.35
N ILE A 89 2.80 -1.30 -14.50
CA ILE A 89 1.64 -0.87 -15.29
C ILE A 89 1.20 -2.06 -16.16
N PRO A 90 -0.09 -2.43 -16.17
CA PRO A 90 -0.62 -3.53 -16.98
C PRO A 90 -0.36 -3.39 -18.49
#